data_AF-A0A7R9WV29-F1
#
_entry.id   AF-A0A7R9WV29-F1
#
_cell.length_a   1.000
_cell.length_b   1.000
_cell.length_c   1.000
_cell.angle_alpha   90.00
_cell.angle_beta   90.00
_cell.angle_gamma   90.00
#
_symmetry.space_group_name_H-M   'P 1'
#
loop_
_entity.id
_entity.type
_entity.pdbx_description
1 polymer ?
#
loop_
_entity_poly.entity_id
_entity_poly.type
_entity_poly.pdbx_seq_one_letter_code
_entity_poly.pdbx_strand_id
1 'polypeptide(L)'
;NNYLNPGYSSAPSSQSHPTVVPSEQAKNISKHSNTRVKIMFSTVRQLNAAARKVAAGSSIQKQAIRSMGSAKSFHLNSNKNNSSTFFDFTDENYERANRVLKKYPNNYRQAAMIPLLDLAQRQHGGWLPLAAMDKVAQICNVAPVRVYEVASFYTMFNRTPVGKYFLQVCGTTPCMICGSEEIMQTISEHLGIKNGETTKDGLFTLLEVECLGACANAPMVQINDDYYECLNKETMIELLDLAKADKLPEVGKWGSLPMNGQVSCEGPLGKTSLFSTPKPPKVDVTRFEGGEVDPASVKEHMAY
;
A
#
# COMPACT_ATOMS: atom_id res chain seq x y z
N ASN A 1 18.80 58.72 -16.01
CA ASN A 1 18.62 58.90 -17.47
C ASN A 1 17.54 57.95 -17.96
N ASN A 2 16.36 58.51 -18.28
CA ASN A 2 15.59 58.29 -19.52
C ASN A 2 15.44 56.84 -20.04
N TYR A 3 14.28 56.31 -20.40
CA TYR A 3 12.97 56.91 -20.66
C TYR A 3 11.92 55.78 -20.89
N LEU A 4 10.69 55.97 -20.36
CA LEU A 4 9.34 55.90 -20.99
C LEU A 4 8.89 54.63 -21.75
N ASN A 5 7.62 54.20 -21.75
CA ASN A 5 6.38 54.40 -20.96
C ASN A 5 5.27 53.48 -21.62
N PRO A 6 3.96 53.48 -21.24
CA PRO A 6 3.11 52.30 -21.17
C PRO A 6 1.83 52.44 -22.04
N GLY A 7 0.83 51.57 -21.88
CA GLY A 7 -0.51 51.74 -22.47
C GLY A 7 -1.61 50.98 -21.73
N TYR A 8 -2.37 51.70 -20.90
CA TYR A 8 -3.66 51.35 -20.26
C TYR A 8 -4.78 51.16 -21.33
N SER A 9 -5.64 50.13 -21.25
CA SER A 9 -6.99 50.10 -20.64
C SER A 9 -8.01 51.15 -21.13
N SER A 10 -9.12 50.72 -21.77
CA SER A 10 -10.52 50.75 -21.25
C SER A 10 -11.57 50.48 -22.35
N ALA A 11 -12.71 49.88 -21.96
CA ALA A 11 -13.86 49.41 -22.77
C ALA A 11 -14.89 50.54 -23.10
N PRO A 12 -16.22 50.34 -23.36
CA PRO A 12 -17.02 49.35 -24.13
C PRO A 12 -18.12 50.02 -25.05
N SER A 13 -18.83 49.25 -25.90
CA SER A 13 -20.23 49.55 -26.37
C SER A 13 -20.83 48.34 -27.14
N SER A 14 -21.79 47.61 -26.56
CA SER A 14 -23.27 47.62 -26.80
C SER A 14 -23.76 47.13 -28.18
N GLN A 15 -24.41 45.96 -28.22
CA GLN A 15 -25.56 45.67 -29.09
C GLN A 15 -26.54 44.70 -28.42
N SER A 16 -27.81 44.85 -28.79
CA SER A 16 -29.07 44.55 -28.10
C SER A 16 -29.82 43.32 -28.62
N HIS A 17 -30.64 42.68 -27.78
CA HIS A 17 -31.84 41.91 -28.22
C HIS A 17 -32.99 42.01 -27.18
N PRO A 18 -34.27 41.89 -27.63
CA PRO A 18 -35.40 42.59 -27.00
C PRO A 18 -36.21 41.77 -25.98
N THR A 19 -36.76 42.48 -25.01
CA THR A 19 -37.78 42.04 -24.03
C THR A 19 -39.20 42.12 -24.62
N VAL A 20 -39.96 41.03 -24.49
CA VAL A 20 -41.41 41.00 -24.80
C VAL A 20 -42.21 41.08 -23.51
N VAL A 21 -43.10 42.07 -23.43
CA VAL A 21 -44.09 42.28 -22.37
C VAL A 21 -45.32 41.40 -22.62
N PRO A 22 -45.88 40.67 -21.65
CA PRO A 22 -47.07 39.86 -21.88
C PRO A 22 -48.36 40.70 -21.83
N SER A 23 -49.23 40.49 -22.80
CA SER A 23 -50.56 41.11 -22.92
C SER A 23 -51.59 40.53 -21.93
N GLU A 24 -52.61 41.33 -21.65
CA GLU A 24 -53.60 41.23 -20.57
C GLU A 24 -54.62 40.07 -20.68
N GLN A 25 -54.38 39.06 -21.53
CA GLN A 25 -55.30 37.92 -21.74
C GLN A 25 -54.94 36.64 -20.96
N ALA A 26 -53.85 36.62 -20.20
CA ALA A 26 -53.37 35.41 -19.49
C ALA A 26 -53.87 35.24 -18.04
N LYS A 27 -54.87 36.02 -17.59
CA LYS A 27 -55.31 36.00 -16.17
C LYS A 27 -56.56 35.16 -15.85
N ASN A 28 -57.23 34.53 -16.83
CA ASN A 28 -58.50 33.83 -16.58
C ASN A 28 -58.52 32.30 -16.78
N ILE A 29 -57.37 31.63 -16.96
CA ILE A 29 -57.30 30.14 -17.10
C ILE A 29 -56.50 29.51 -15.93
N SER A 30 -56.58 30.08 -14.73
CA SER A 30 -55.79 29.63 -13.56
C SER A 30 -56.59 28.88 -12.48
N LYS A 31 -57.89 28.63 -12.63
CA LYS A 31 -58.70 28.07 -11.52
C LYS A 31 -59.27 26.66 -11.70
N HIS A 32 -59.06 25.98 -12.84
CA HIS A 32 -59.61 24.62 -13.04
C HIS A 32 -58.63 23.50 -13.44
N SER A 33 -57.33 23.77 -13.59
CA SER A 33 -56.34 22.72 -13.93
C SER A 33 -55.56 22.14 -12.73
N ASN A 34 -55.64 22.77 -11.55
CA ASN A 34 -54.77 22.43 -10.40
C ASN A 34 -55.25 21.24 -9.53
N THR A 35 -56.44 20.69 -9.77
CA THR A 35 -56.98 19.59 -8.94
C THR A 35 -56.72 18.21 -9.54
N ARG A 36 -56.63 18.09 -10.87
CA ARG A 36 -56.38 16.79 -11.54
C ARG A 36 -54.90 16.39 -11.58
N VAL A 37 -53.98 17.37 -11.61
CA VAL A 37 -52.53 17.09 -11.61
C VAL A 37 -52.06 16.60 -10.24
N LYS A 38 -52.62 17.12 -9.14
CA LYS A 38 -52.25 16.68 -7.78
C LYS A 38 -52.62 15.22 -7.46
N ILE A 39 -53.65 14.67 -8.10
CA ILE A 39 -54.07 13.27 -7.90
C ILE A 39 -53.13 12.32 -8.66
N MET A 40 -52.63 12.69 -9.85
CA MET A 40 -51.69 11.85 -10.59
C MET A 40 -50.27 11.81 -9.98
N PHE A 41 -49.84 12.87 -9.29
CA PHE A 41 -48.52 12.89 -8.64
C PHE A 41 -48.45 12.10 -7.32
N SER A 42 -49.57 11.81 -6.65
CA SER A 42 -49.56 10.98 -5.43
C SER A 42 -49.49 9.49 -5.74
N THR A 43 -50.13 9.04 -6.81
CA THR A 43 -50.17 7.62 -7.22
C THR A 43 -48.83 7.15 -7.81
N VAL A 44 -48.11 8.01 -8.53
CA VAL A 44 -46.76 7.69 -9.04
C VAL A 44 -45.71 7.64 -7.91
N ARG A 45 -45.91 8.43 -6.84
CA ARG A 45 -45.03 8.41 -5.66
C ARG A 45 -45.21 7.13 -4.83
N GLN A 46 -46.41 6.57 -4.78
CA GLN A 46 -46.68 5.30 -4.08
C GLN A 46 -46.17 4.08 -4.86
N LEU A 47 -46.23 4.08 -6.20
CA LEU A 47 -45.69 2.99 -7.02
C LEU A 47 -44.16 2.91 -7.01
N ASN A 48 -43.46 4.05 -6.98
CA ASN A 48 -42.00 4.08 -6.85
C ASN A 48 -41.49 3.70 -5.44
N ALA A 49 -42.32 3.85 -4.39
CA ALA A 49 -41.98 3.40 -3.04
C ALA A 49 -42.14 1.88 -2.87
N ALA A 50 -43.06 1.25 -3.61
CA ALA A 50 -43.24 -0.21 -3.62
C ALA A 50 -42.16 -0.93 -4.44
N ALA A 51 -41.73 -0.35 -5.56
CA ALA A 51 -40.64 -0.91 -6.38
C ALA A 51 -39.27 -0.88 -5.67
N ARG A 52 -39.05 0.04 -4.74
CA ARG A 52 -37.82 0.07 -3.91
C ARG A 52 -37.82 -0.96 -2.77
N LYS A 53 -38.96 -1.56 -2.43
CA LYS A 53 -39.04 -2.58 -1.36
C LYS A 53 -38.73 -4.00 -1.83
N VAL A 54 -38.68 -4.26 -3.14
CA VAL A 54 -38.38 -5.60 -3.69
C VAL A 54 -36.90 -5.77 -4.06
N ALA A 55 -36.16 -4.66 -4.24
CA ALA A 55 -34.70 -4.68 -4.42
C ALA A 55 -33.91 -4.52 -3.11
N ALA A 56 -34.57 -4.66 -1.95
CA ALA A 56 -33.95 -4.71 -0.63
C ALA A 56 -33.91 -6.14 -0.08
N GLY A 57 -33.83 -7.14 -0.97
CA GLY A 57 -33.32 -8.45 -0.61
C GLY A 57 -31.89 -8.24 -0.14
N SER A 58 -31.64 -8.55 1.13
CA SER A 58 -30.38 -8.32 1.81
C SER A 58 -29.20 -8.84 0.99
N SER A 59 -28.54 -7.97 0.23
CA SER A 59 -27.10 -8.08 0.09
C SER A 59 -26.57 -7.80 1.48
N ILE A 60 -26.48 -8.85 2.27
CA ILE A 60 -25.49 -8.90 3.33
C ILE A 60 -24.19 -8.67 2.55
N GLN A 61 -23.76 -7.40 2.45
CA GLN A 61 -22.36 -7.09 2.31
C GLN A 61 -21.75 -7.87 3.46
N LYS A 62 -21.20 -9.04 3.13
CA LYS A 62 -20.23 -9.69 3.98
C LYS A 62 -19.13 -8.65 4.05
N GLN A 63 -19.21 -7.75 5.02
CA GLN A 63 -18.04 -7.06 5.50
C GLN A 63 -17.09 -8.19 5.81
N ALA A 64 -16.14 -8.42 4.91
CA ALA A 64 -15.00 -9.26 5.19
C ALA A 64 -14.39 -8.58 6.41
N ILE A 65 -14.64 -9.14 7.58
CA ILE A 65 -13.84 -8.83 8.76
C ILE A 65 -12.43 -9.09 8.28
N ARG A 66 -11.64 -8.02 8.12
CA ARG A 66 -10.21 -8.10 7.81
C ARG A 66 -9.58 -8.79 9.01
N SER A 67 -9.65 -10.11 9.01
CA SER A 67 -8.98 -10.93 9.99
C SER A 67 -7.51 -10.73 9.68
N MET A 68 -6.81 -9.98 10.53
CA MET A 68 -5.39 -10.28 10.70
C MET A 68 -5.31 -11.80 10.90
N GLY A 69 -4.44 -12.48 10.17
CA GLY A 69 -4.38 -13.95 10.16
C GLY A 69 -4.38 -14.55 11.57
N SER A 70 -4.60 -15.86 11.67
CA SER A 70 -4.75 -16.67 12.90
C SER A 70 -3.57 -16.63 13.92
N ALA A 71 -2.74 -15.60 13.91
CA ALA A 71 -1.56 -15.42 14.74
C ALA A 71 -1.95 -15.18 16.21
N LYS A 72 -2.06 -16.29 16.96
CA LYS A 72 -2.13 -16.26 18.43
C LYS A 72 -0.92 -15.49 18.97
N SER A 73 -1.13 -14.66 20.00
CA SER A 73 -0.04 -13.92 20.65
C SER A 73 0.84 -14.79 21.56
N PHE A 74 0.43 -16.04 21.82
CA PHE A 74 1.14 -17.00 22.67
C PHE A 74 1.52 -18.26 21.89
N HIS A 75 2.53 -18.97 22.40
CA HIS A 75 3.01 -20.22 21.80
C HIS A 75 2.16 -21.42 22.24
N LEU A 76 1.93 -22.35 21.32
CA LEU A 76 1.37 -23.67 21.60
C LEU A 76 2.32 -24.72 21.05
N ASN A 77 2.74 -25.64 21.91
CA ASN A 77 3.57 -26.76 21.50
C ASN A 77 2.86 -27.56 20.41
N SER A 78 3.59 -27.82 19.33
CA SER A 78 3.17 -28.67 18.22
C SER A 78 4.27 -29.67 17.90
N ASN A 79 3.98 -30.67 17.07
CA ASN A 79 4.98 -31.65 16.67
C ASN A 79 6.17 -31.03 15.92
N LYS A 80 5.98 -29.86 15.29
CA LYS A 80 7.00 -29.15 14.50
C LYS A 80 7.64 -27.95 15.21
N ASN A 81 7.04 -27.47 16.30
CA ASN A 81 7.50 -26.30 17.05
C ASN A 81 7.21 -26.50 18.54
N ASN A 82 8.24 -26.83 19.30
CA ASN A 82 8.19 -27.10 20.74
C ASN A 82 9.59 -26.90 21.34
N SER A 83 9.73 -27.13 22.65
CA SER A 83 11.00 -26.98 23.37
C SER A 83 12.12 -27.95 22.95
N SER A 84 11.80 -29.06 22.28
CA SER A 84 12.80 -30.02 21.77
C SER A 84 13.16 -29.82 20.30
N THR A 85 12.56 -28.82 19.65
CA THR A 85 12.89 -28.48 18.25
C THR A 85 14.34 -28.00 18.21
N PHE A 86 15.14 -28.56 17.30
CA PHE A 86 16.53 -28.15 17.14
C PHE A 86 16.63 -27.00 16.14
N PHE A 87 17.36 -25.95 16.51
CA PHE A 87 17.77 -24.89 15.61
C PHE A 87 19.17 -24.41 15.97
N ASP A 88 20.02 -24.32 14.96
CA ASP A 88 21.31 -23.63 15.05
C ASP A 88 21.57 -22.89 13.74
N PHE A 89 22.33 -21.79 13.80
CA PHE A 89 22.78 -21.11 12.60
C PHE A 89 23.80 -21.98 11.86
N THR A 90 23.77 -21.93 10.53
CA THR A 90 24.85 -22.51 9.72
C THR A 90 26.14 -21.70 9.91
N ASP A 91 27.31 -22.29 9.62
CA ASP A 91 28.59 -21.59 9.75
C ASP A 91 28.62 -20.27 8.97
N GLU A 92 28.07 -20.27 7.74
CA GLU A 92 27.91 -19.06 6.93
C GLU A 92 27.03 -18.00 7.61
N ASN A 93 25.92 -18.43 8.22
CA ASN A 93 25.02 -17.51 8.92
C ASN A 93 25.61 -17.04 10.25
N TYR A 94 26.48 -17.81 10.89
CA TYR A 94 27.27 -17.35 12.02
C TYR A 94 28.22 -16.20 11.64
N GLU A 95 28.85 -16.26 10.46
CA GLU A 95 29.64 -15.13 9.97
C GLU A 95 28.77 -13.88 9.73
N ARG A 96 27.59 -14.06 9.12
CA ARG A 96 26.61 -12.97 8.91
C ARG A 96 26.14 -12.38 10.25
N ALA A 97 25.80 -13.23 11.21
CA ALA A 97 25.41 -12.82 12.56
C ALA A 97 26.51 -12.01 13.26
N ASN A 98 27.77 -12.46 13.15
CA ASN A 98 28.92 -11.73 13.68
C ASN A 98 29.13 -10.38 12.99
N ARG A 99 28.90 -10.27 11.67
CA ARG A 99 28.92 -8.98 10.96
C ARG A 99 27.83 -8.04 11.44
N VAL A 100 26.63 -8.55 11.72
CA VAL A 100 25.52 -7.76 12.28
C VAL A 100 25.87 -7.26 13.68
N LEU A 101 26.36 -8.13 14.55
CA LEU A 101 26.74 -7.77 15.93
C LEU A 101 27.80 -6.67 15.98
N LYS A 102 28.78 -6.68 15.07
CA LYS A 102 29.82 -5.65 14.97
C LYS A 102 29.31 -4.24 14.64
N LYS A 103 28.07 -4.11 14.14
CA LYS A 103 27.44 -2.80 13.89
C LYS A 103 27.04 -2.09 15.19
N TYR A 104 26.96 -2.82 16.30
CA TYR A 104 26.47 -2.31 17.58
C TYR A 104 27.55 -2.39 18.66
N PRO A 105 27.55 -1.48 19.65
CA PRO A 105 28.43 -1.57 20.80
C PRO A 105 28.26 -2.87 21.59
N ASN A 106 29.35 -3.37 22.20
CA ASN A 106 29.36 -4.64 22.92
C ASN A 106 28.36 -4.73 24.09
N ASN A 107 28.03 -3.61 24.73
CA ASN A 107 27.04 -3.52 25.81
C ASN A 107 25.59 -3.40 25.31
N TYR A 108 25.37 -3.15 24.02
CA TYR A 108 24.04 -3.00 23.40
C TYR A 108 23.77 -4.06 22.32
N ARG A 109 24.24 -5.30 22.54
CA ARG A 109 24.04 -6.43 21.62
C ARG A 109 22.57 -6.72 21.32
N GLN A 110 21.66 -6.39 22.23
CA GLN A 110 20.21 -6.49 22.02
C GLN A 110 19.74 -5.75 20.76
N ALA A 111 20.44 -4.70 20.32
CA ALA A 111 20.10 -3.95 19.11
C ALA A 111 20.23 -4.79 17.81
N ALA A 112 20.99 -5.89 17.85
CA ALA A 112 21.11 -6.84 16.74
C ALA A 112 19.92 -7.81 16.62
N MET A 113 18.94 -7.77 17.52
CA MET A 113 17.88 -8.79 17.61
C MET A 113 17.03 -8.90 16.34
N ILE A 114 16.56 -7.77 15.80
CA ILE A 114 15.73 -7.75 14.59
C ILE A 114 16.47 -8.39 13.40
N PRO A 115 17.69 -7.95 13.01
CA PRO A 115 18.39 -8.57 11.90
C PRO A 115 18.80 -10.03 12.15
N LEU A 116 19.03 -10.44 13.41
CA LEU A 116 19.31 -11.84 13.73
C LEU A 116 18.06 -12.73 13.64
N LEU A 117 16.89 -12.21 14.03
CA LEU A 117 15.61 -12.90 13.83
C LEU A 117 15.27 -13.02 12.34
N ASP A 118 15.48 -11.96 11.56
CA ASP A 118 15.29 -12.01 10.10
C ASP A 118 16.21 -13.06 9.46
N LEU A 119 17.48 -13.09 9.86
CA LEU A 119 18.43 -14.11 9.40
C LEU A 119 17.99 -15.54 9.78
N ALA A 120 17.49 -15.73 11.00
CA ALA A 120 16.99 -17.02 11.45
C ALA A 120 15.74 -17.46 10.66
N GLN A 121 14.83 -16.53 10.39
CA GLN A 121 13.63 -16.76 9.60
C GLN A 121 13.99 -17.20 8.17
N ARG A 122 14.93 -16.49 7.54
CA ARG A 122 15.45 -16.83 6.20
C ARG A 122 16.06 -18.23 6.18
N GLN A 123 16.87 -18.57 7.18
CA GLN A 123 17.49 -19.88 7.28
C GLN A 123 16.47 -21.02 7.48
N HIS A 124 15.42 -20.78 8.26
CA HIS A 124 14.44 -21.81 8.60
C HIS A 124 13.27 -21.90 7.61
N GLY A 125 13.45 -21.39 6.38
CA GLY A 125 12.44 -21.51 5.33
C GLY A 125 11.24 -20.58 5.52
N GLY A 126 11.47 -19.36 6.02
CA GLY A 126 10.47 -18.29 6.02
C GLY A 126 9.66 -18.13 7.31
N TRP A 127 9.96 -18.88 8.37
CA TRP A 127 9.29 -18.75 9.68
C TRP A 127 10.23 -19.02 10.87
N LEU A 128 9.80 -18.64 12.07
CA LEU A 128 10.57 -18.68 13.31
C LEU A 128 10.01 -19.71 14.30
N PRO A 129 10.69 -20.84 14.52
CA PRO A 129 10.40 -21.74 15.62
C PRO A 129 10.86 -21.14 16.94
N LEU A 130 10.31 -21.64 18.05
CA LEU A 130 10.69 -21.21 19.40
C LEU A 130 12.20 -21.35 19.63
N ALA A 131 12.78 -22.46 19.17
CA ALA A 131 14.21 -22.73 19.26
C ALA A 131 15.09 -21.70 18.54
N ALA A 132 14.63 -21.12 17.42
CA ALA A 132 15.36 -20.07 16.73
C ALA A 132 15.36 -18.77 17.53
N MET A 133 14.23 -18.42 18.14
CA MET A 133 14.13 -17.26 19.02
C MET A 133 15.03 -17.43 20.26
N ASP A 134 15.05 -18.63 20.85
CA ASP A 134 15.92 -18.94 21.99
C ASP A 134 17.40 -18.85 21.62
N LYS A 135 17.78 -19.31 20.43
CA LYS A 135 19.14 -19.19 19.92
C LYS A 135 19.56 -17.72 19.74
N VAL A 136 18.67 -16.89 19.19
CA VAL A 136 18.93 -15.44 19.09
C VAL A 136 19.06 -14.80 20.47
N ALA A 137 18.24 -15.22 21.44
CA ALA A 137 18.34 -14.75 22.83
C ALA A 137 19.73 -15.04 23.44
N GLN A 138 20.24 -16.26 23.21
CA GLN A 138 21.59 -16.67 23.64
C GLN A 138 22.68 -15.81 23.00
N ILE A 139 22.63 -15.57 21.68
CA ILE A 139 23.63 -14.77 20.96
C ILE A 139 23.65 -13.30 21.43
N CYS A 140 22.47 -12.75 21.69
CA CYS A 140 22.29 -11.38 22.19
C CYS A 140 22.55 -11.25 23.70
N ASN A 141 22.67 -12.36 24.43
CA ASN A 141 22.77 -12.42 25.89
C ASN A 141 21.61 -11.69 26.59
N VAL A 142 20.37 -11.99 26.19
CA VAL A 142 19.15 -11.43 26.77
C VAL A 142 18.18 -12.55 27.18
N ALA A 143 17.21 -12.23 28.04
CA ALA A 143 16.16 -13.16 28.39
C ALA A 143 15.30 -13.50 27.15
N PRO A 144 14.92 -14.77 26.91
CA PRO A 144 14.13 -15.18 25.74
C PRO A 144 12.82 -14.42 25.56
N VAL A 145 12.17 -14.02 26.66
CA VAL A 145 10.94 -13.22 26.63
C VAL A 145 11.09 -11.92 25.82
N ARG A 146 12.27 -11.28 25.84
CA ARG A 146 12.52 -10.06 25.07
C ARG A 146 12.53 -10.33 23.57
N VAL A 147 13.01 -11.50 23.17
CA VAL A 147 12.97 -11.95 21.79
C VAL A 147 11.54 -12.30 21.36
N TYR A 148 10.77 -12.95 22.24
CA TYR A 148 9.37 -13.27 21.96
C TYR A 148 8.51 -12.01 21.81
N GLU A 149 8.73 -11.00 22.66
CA GLU A 149 8.08 -9.69 22.54
C GLU A 149 8.31 -9.10 21.14
N VAL A 150 9.58 -9.02 20.71
CA VAL A 150 9.95 -8.50 19.37
C VAL A 150 9.36 -9.35 18.25
N ALA A 151 9.49 -10.67 18.33
CA ALA A 151 8.97 -11.59 17.30
C ALA A 151 7.44 -11.58 17.19
N SER A 152 6.73 -11.24 18.27
CA SER A 152 5.26 -11.09 18.25
C SER A 152 4.78 -9.70 17.86
N PHE A 153 5.63 -8.68 18.04
CA PHE A 153 5.32 -7.28 17.78
C PHE A 153 5.47 -6.92 16.30
N TYR A 154 6.56 -7.33 15.65
CA TYR A 154 6.79 -7.04 14.24
C TYR A 154 6.09 -8.06 13.33
N THR A 155 5.30 -7.58 12.39
CA THR A 155 4.44 -8.40 11.52
C THR A 155 5.21 -9.22 10.48
N MET A 156 6.46 -8.86 10.18
CA MET A 156 7.33 -9.62 9.27
C MET A 156 7.78 -10.97 9.84
N PHE A 157 7.73 -11.12 11.17
CA PHE A 157 8.19 -12.33 11.84
C PHE A 157 7.10 -13.41 11.86
N ASN A 158 7.20 -14.34 10.92
CA ASN A 158 6.26 -15.44 10.79
C ASN A 158 6.52 -16.47 11.91
N ARG A 159 5.61 -16.59 12.87
CA ARG A 159 5.74 -17.54 13.99
C ARG A 159 5.10 -18.91 13.72
N THR A 160 4.50 -19.05 12.55
CA THR A 160 3.91 -20.27 12.01
C THR A 160 4.50 -20.56 10.64
N PRO A 161 4.64 -21.84 10.23
CA PRO A 161 5.11 -22.17 8.89
C PRO A 161 4.28 -21.48 7.81
N VAL A 162 4.97 -20.86 6.85
CA VAL A 162 4.41 -20.28 5.62
C VAL A 162 4.91 -21.09 4.43
N GLY A 163 4.23 -20.96 3.29
CA GLY A 163 4.62 -21.58 2.03
C GLY A 163 5.87 -20.96 1.42
N LYS A 164 6.39 -21.57 0.35
CA LYS A 164 7.58 -21.09 -0.38
C LYS A 164 7.44 -19.64 -0.86
N TYR A 165 6.25 -19.25 -1.30
CA TYR A 165 5.90 -17.91 -1.75
C TYR A 165 4.89 -17.30 -0.79
N PHE A 166 5.36 -16.34 0.00
CA PHE A 166 4.52 -15.57 0.91
C PHE A 166 3.96 -14.34 0.18
N LEU A 167 2.69 -14.40 -0.19
CA LEU A 167 1.96 -13.38 -0.92
C LEU A 167 1.39 -12.36 0.06
N GLN A 168 1.91 -11.14 0.03
CA GLN A 168 1.52 -10.04 0.91
C GLN A 168 0.86 -8.93 0.09
N VAL A 169 -0.48 -8.88 0.12
CA VAL A 169 -1.28 -7.93 -0.68
C VAL A 169 -1.55 -6.67 0.14
N CYS A 170 -1.22 -5.49 -0.39
CA CYS A 170 -1.50 -4.23 0.28
C CYS A 170 -3.00 -3.90 0.29
N GLY A 171 -3.59 -3.83 1.49
CA GLY A 171 -5.02 -3.52 1.71
C GLY A 171 -5.34 -2.07 2.08
N THR A 172 -4.33 -1.18 2.08
CA THR A 172 -4.52 0.23 2.51
C THR A 172 -5.19 1.09 1.44
N THR A 173 -5.71 2.24 1.87
CA THR A 173 -6.55 3.14 1.05
C THR A 173 -6.02 3.42 -0.36
N PRO A 174 -4.73 3.76 -0.59
CA PRO A 174 -4.24 4.02 -1.95
C PRO A 174 -4.33 2.78 -2.86
N CYS A 175 -4.03 1.60 -2.34
CA CYS A 175 -4.16 0.35 -3.10
C CYS A 175 -5.63 -0.07 -3.26
N MET A 176 -6.44 0.15 -2.22
CA MET A 176 -7.87 -0.16 -2.21
C MET A 176 -8.62 0.59 -3.31
N ILE A 177 -8.40 1.91 -3.43
CA ILE A 177 -9.05 2.72 -4.49
C ILE A 177 -8.54 2.38 -5.91
N CYS A 178 -7.37 1.76 -6.00
CA CYS A 178 -6.78 1.27 -7.25
C CYS A 178 -7.11 -0.22 -7.53
N GLY A 179 -7.98 -0.85 -6.74
CA GLY A 179 -8.48 -2.20 -7.01
C GLY A 179 -7.75 -3.35 -6.30
N SER A 180 -7.03 -3.12 -5.20
CA SER A 180 -6.35 -4.23 -4.49
C SER A 180 -7.29 -5.29 -3.91
N GLU A 181 -8.57 -4.96 -3.66
CA GLU A 181 -9.60 -5.94 -3.29
C GLU A 181 -9.86 -6.96 -4.41
N GLU A 182 -9.83 -6.50 -5.68
CA GLU A 182 -9.95 -7.38 -6.85
C GLU A 182 -8.73 -8.29 -7.00
N ILE A 183 -7.53 -7.77 -6.70
CA ILE A 183 -6.30 -8.57 -6.66
C ILE A 183 -6.39 -9.66 -5.59
N MET A 184 -6.81 -9.31 -4.38
CA MET A 184 -6.99 -10.26 -3.27
C MET A 184 -8.01 -11.36 -3.62
N GLN A 185 -9.13 -10.99 -4.24
CA GLN A 185 -10.14 -11.93 -4.72
C GLN A 185 -9.59 -12.85 -5.82
N THR A 186 -8.86 -12.29 -6.78
CA THR A 186 -8.23 -13.04 -7.89
C THR A 186 -7.29 -14.12 -7.34
N ILE A 187 -6.43 -13.79 -6.38
CA ILE A 187 -5.52 -14.77 -5.76
C ILE A 187 -6.31 -15.86 -5.02
N SER A 188 -7.34 -15.45 -4.26
CA SER A 188 -8.16 -16.38 -3.47
C SER A 188 -8.91 -17.38 -4.37
N GLU A 189 -9.45 -16.92 -5.49
CA GLU A 189 -10.16 -17.75 -6.47
C GLU A 189 -9.22 -18.67 -7.25
N HIS A 190 -8.07 -18.17 -7.69
CA HIS A 190 -7.09 -18.94 -8.47
C HIS A 190 -6.42 -20.05 -7.65
N LEU A 191 -6.07 -19.76 -6.39
CA LEU A 191 -5.37 -20.70 -5.51
C LEU A 191 -6.31 -21.52 -4.61
N GLY A 192 -7.57 -21.12 -4.47
CA GLY A 192 -8.56 -21.79 -3.63
C GLY A 192 -8.26 -21.68 -2.13
N ILE A 193 -7.65 -20.59 -1.69
CA ILE A 193 -7.29 -20.29 -0.29
C ILE A 193 -7.89 -18.96 0.15
N LYS A 194 -7.96 -18.73 1.46
CA LYS A 194 -8.38 -17.44 2.05
C LYS A 194 -7.20 -16.68 2.63
N ASN A 195 -7.47 -15.43 3.04
CA ASN A 195 -6.53 -14.64 3.83
C ASN A 195 -6.06 -15.40 5.08
N GLY A 196 -4.74 -15.51 5.25
CA GLY A 196 -4.07 -16.24 6.33
C GLY A 196 -3.92 -17.75 6.11
N GLU A 197 -4.38 -18.30 4.98
CA GLU A 197 -4.25 -19.72 4.66
C GLU A 197 -3.05 -20.01 3.76
N THR A 198 -2.64 -21.29 3.75
CA THR A 198 -1.57 -21.81 2.90
C THR A 198 -2.15 -22.91 2.00
N THR A 199 -1.72 -22.96 0.74
CA THR A 199 -2.12 -24.01 -0.20
C THR A 199 -1.68 -25.39 0.30
N LYS A 200 -2.41 -26.44 -0.09
CA LYS A 200 -2.16 -27.82 0.38
C LYS A 200 -0.78 -28.37 -0.03
N ASP A 201 -0.23 -27.86 -1.12
CA ASP A 201 1.10 -28.19 -1.61
C ASP A 201 2.23 -27.42 -0.88
N GLY A 202 1.88 -26.49 0.01
CA GLY A 202 2.84 -25.68 0.76
C GLY A 202 3.57 -24.63 -0.09
N LEU A 203 3.08 -24.34 -1.30
CA LEU A 203 3.74 -23.37 -2.17
C LEU A 203 3.37 -21.94 -1.85
N PHE A 204 2.10 -21.63 -1.59
CA PHE A 204 1.62 -20.26 -1.42
C PHE A 204 0.97 -20.05 -0.06
N THR A 205 1.28 -18.93 0.58
CA THR A 205 0.52 -18.41 1.72
C THR A 205 0.04 -17.00 1.37
N LEU A 206 -1.24 -16.73 1.56
CA LEU A 206 -1.83 -15.42 1.28
C LEU A 206 -2.05 -14.65 2.57
N LEU A 207 -1.57 -13.40 2.62
CA LEU A 207 -1.84 -12.48 3.71
C LEU A 207 -2.17 -11.08 3.17
N GLU A 208 -3.25 -10.49 3.66
CA GLU A 208 -3.49 -9.05 3.53
C GLU A 208 -2.58 -8.31 4.51
N VAL A 209 -1.83 -7.33 4.01
CA VAL A 209 -0.91 -6.49 4.79
C VAL A 209 -1.23 -5.01 4.62
N GLU A 210 -0.62 -4.20 5.47
CA GLU A 210 -0.75 -2.75 5.43
C GLU A 210 0.13 -2.12 4.32
N CYS A 211 0.36 -0.81 4.41
CA CYS A 211 1.09 -0.06 3.39
C CYS A 211 2.53 -0.58 3.21
N LEU A 212 2.85 -0.99 1.98
CA LEU A 212 4.18 -1.46 1.58
C LEU A 212 5.06 -0.35 0.94
N GLY A 213 4.55 0.88 0.88
CA GLY A 213 5.32 2.05 0.42
C GLY A 213 5.42 2.23 -1.10
N ALA A 214 4.75 1.39 -1.90
CA ALA A 214 4.71 1.47 -3.37
C ALA A 214 3.42 2.14 -3.90
N CYS A 215 2.97 3.22 -3.23
CA CYS A 215 1.67 3.83 -3.49
C CYS A 215 1.52 4.44 -4.89
N ALA A 216 2.60 4.95 -5.48
CA ALA A 216 2.59 5.49 -6.84
C ALA A 216 2.33 4.41 -7.91
N ASN A 217 2.64 3.15 -7.56
CA ASN A 217 2.54 1.99 -8.43
C ASN A 217 1.42 1.03 -7.97
N ALA A 218 0.42 1.54 -7.25
CA ALA A 218 -0.73 0.74 -6.84
C ALA A 218 -1.53 0.19 -8.05
N PRO A 219 -2.21 -0.97 -7.90
CA PRO A 219 -2.14 -1.90 -6.77
C PRO A 219 -0.90 -2.81 -6.87
N MET A 220 -0.45 -3.34 -5.73
CA MET A 220 0.80 -4.11 -5.66
C MET A 220 0.71 -5.27 -4.66
N VAL A 221 1.59 -6.26 -4.86
CA VAL A 221 1.81 -7.41 -3.96
C VAL A 221 3.30 -7.54 -3.70
N GLN A 222 3.67 -7.92 -2.49
CA GLN A 222 5.01 -8.42 -2.20
C GLN A 222 5.00 -9.95 -2.20
N ILE A 223 5.93 -10.57 -2.93
CA ILE A 223 6.17 -12.01 -2.86
C ILE A 223 7.56 -12.21 -2.28
N ASN A 224 7.62 -12.74 -1.06
CA ASN A 224 8.86 -12.85 -0.29
C ASN A 224 9.56 -11.48 -0.15
N ASP A 225 10.71 -11.29 -0.81
CA ASP A 225 11.48 -10.05 -0.74
C ASP A 225 11.09 -9.02 -1.83
N ASP A 226 10.38 -9.46 -2.88
CA ASP A 226 10.23 -8.68 -4.11
C ASP A 226 8.83 -8.06 -4.24
N TYR A 227 8.79 -6.81 -4.71
CA TYR A 227 7.55 -6.11 -5.03
C TYR A 227 7.16 -6.36 -6.47
N TYR A 228 5.86 -6.57 -6.71
CA TYR A 228 5.24 -6.63 -8.02
C TYR A 228 4.11 -5.63 -8.05
N GLU A 229 4.19 -4.70 -8.99
CA GLU A 229 3.43 -3.45 -8.94
C GLU A 229 2.64 -3.21 -10.22
N CYS A 230 1.70 -2.26 -10.16
CA CYS A 230 0.77 -1.92 -11.24
C CYS A 230 -0.02 -3.14 -11.75
N LEU A 231 -0.49 -3.95 -10.81
CA LEU A 231 -1.17 -5.21 -11.09
C LEU A 231 -2.60 -5.01 -11.56
N ASN A 232 -3.07 -5.96 -12.37
CA ASN A 232 -4.47 -6.18 -12.67
C ASN A 232 -4.76 -7.70 -12.52
N LYS A 233 -5.99 -8.11 -12.82
CA LYS A 233 -6.39 -9.51 -12.70
C LYS A 233 -5.53 -10.44 -13.56
N GLU A 234 -5.31 -10.08 -14.81
CA GLU A 234 -4.57 -10.89 -15.77
C GLU A 234 -3.10 -11.03 -15.39
N THR A 235 -2.43 -9.91 -15.06
CA THR A 235 -1.02 -9.91 -14.65
C THR A 235 -0.80 -10.59 -13.31
N MET A 236 -1.77 -10.55 -12.40
CA MET A 236 -1.72 -11.31 -11.15
C MET A 236 -1.78 -12.81 -11.40
N ILE A 237 -2.69 -13.29 -12.27
CA ILE A 237 -2.76 -14.72 -12.62
C ILE A 237 -1.46 -15.18 -13.28
N GLU A 238 -0.94 -14.39 -14.23
CA GLU A 238 0.36 -14.65 -14.86
C GLU A 238 1.46 -14.79 -13.81
N LEU A 239 1.52 -13.86 -12.85
CA LEU A 239 2.51 -13.87 -11.77
C LEU A 239 2.40 -15.12 -10.89
N LEU A 240 1.18 -15.58 -10.57
CA LEU A 240 0.96 -16.81 -9.80
C LEU A 240 1.42 -18.06 -10.56
N ASP A 241 1.15 -18.13 -11.86
CA ASP A 241 1.55 -19.25 -12.71
C ASP A 241 3.08 -19.28 -12.91
N LEU A 242 3.70 -18.11 -13.09
CA LEU A 242 5.16 -17.96 -13.11
C LEU A 242 5.79 -18.38 -11.78
N ALA A 243 5.22 -17.97 -10.64
CA ALA A 243 5.67 -18.39 -9.32
C ALA A 243 5.58 -19.92 -9.15
N LYS A 244 4.49 -20.53 -9.60
CA LYS A 244 4.31 -21.99 -9.54
C LYS A 244 5.32 -22.73 -10.41
N ALA A 245 5.75 -22.13 -11.53
CA ALA A 245 6.79 -22.65 -12.41
C ALA A 245 8.23 -22.32 -11.93
N ASP A 246 8.40 -21.62 -10.80
CA ASP A 246 9.68 -21.10 -10.30
C ASP A 246 10.40 -20.19 -11.30
N LYS A 247 9.61 -19.38 -12.03
CA LYS A 247 10.06 -18.45 -13.08
C LYS A 247 9.53 -17.04 -12.85
N LEU A 248 9.56 -16.58 -11.59
CA LEU A 248 9.20 -15.21 -11.26
C LEU A 248 10.04 -14.22 -12.10
N PRO A 249 9.46 -13.08 -12.53
CA PRO A 249 10.20 -12.05 -13.23
C PRO A 249 11.45 -11.64 -12.44
N GLU A 250 12.60 -11.55 -13.11
CA GLU A 250 13.83 -11.12 -12.47
C GLU A 250 13.70 -9.68 -11.99
N VAL A 251 14.09 -9.45 -10.75
CA VAL A 251 14.21 -8.11 -10.20
C VAL A 251 15.51 -7.47 -10.66
N GLY A 252 15.40 -6.31 -11.30
CA GLY A 252 16.55 -5.52 -11.69
C GLY A 252 17.19 -4.82 -10.48
N LYS A 253 18.19 -3.97 -10.76
CA LYS A 253 18.83 -3.12 -9.73
C LYS A 253 17.84 -2.30 -8.89
N TRP A 254 16.67 -2.01 -9.45
CA TRP A 254 15.66 -1.12 -8.87
C TRP A 254 14.40 -1.84 -8.36
N GLY A 255 14.41 -3.19 -8.35
CA GLY A 255 13.22 -4.00 -8.07
C GLY A 255 12.65 -4.65 -9.34
N SER A 256 11.49 -5.29 -9.24
CA SER A 256 10.78 -5.75 -10.44
C SER A 256 10.29 -4.54 -11.24
N LEU A 257 10.23 -4.68 -12.56
CA LEU A 257 9.61 -3.65 -13.38
C LEU A 257 8.09 -3.70 -13.14
N PRO A 258 7.42 -2.53 -12.99
CA PRO A 258 5.97 -2.47 -12.95
C PRO A 258 5.33 -3.23 -14.11
N MET A 259 4.25 -3.97 -13.82
CA MET A 259 3.63 -4.88 -14.80
C MET A 259 2.78 -4.15 -15.87
N ASN A 260 2.86 -2.83 -15.94
CA ASN A 260 2.22 -1.98 -16.95
C ASN A 260 3.21 -1.41 -17.99
N GLY A 261 4.49 -1.80 -17.94
CA GLY A 261 5.53 -1.35 -18.87
C GLY A 261 6.28 -0.09 -18.45
N GLN A 262 6.01 0.45 -17.27
CA GLN A 262 6.83 1.50 -16.66
C GLN A 262 8.20 0.95 -16.22
N VAL A 263 9.18 1.85 -16.11
CA VAL A 263 10.53 1.61 -15.62
C VAL A 263 10.56 1.61 -14.08
N SER A 264 9.79 2.50 -13.45
CA SER A 264 9.72 2.65 -12.00
C SER A 264 8.42 3.37 -11.59
N CYS A 265 8.51 4.53 -10.95
CA CYS A 265 7.40 5.33 -10.45
C CYS A 265 7.03 6.52 -11.34
N GLU A 266 7.43 6.52 -12.61
CA GLU A 266 6.95 7.55 -13.53
C GLU A 266 5.43 7.44 -13.74
N GLY A 267 4.80 8.56 -14.09
CA GLY A 267 3.36 8.57 -14.31
C GLY A 267 2.94 7.74 -15.54
N PRO A 268 1.62 7.54 -15.74
CA PRO A 268 1.09 6.82 -16.91
C PRO A 268 1.41 7.52 -18.25
N LEU A 269 1.76 8.81 -18.21
CA LEU A 269 2.23 9.58 -19.38
C LEU A 269 3.76 9.47 -19.58
N GLY A 270 4.41 8.58 -18.83
CA GLY A 270 5.86 8.48 -18.74
C GLY A 270 6.48 9.61 -17.94
N LYS A 271 7.78 9.81 -18.18
CA LYS A 271 8.61 10.78 -17.48
C LYS A 271 8.23 12.22 -17.88
N THR A 272 7.75 13.02 -16.92
CA THR A 272 7.39 14.44 -17.12
C THR A 272 8.43 15.42 -16.54
N SER A 273 9.44 14.91 -15.84
CA SER A 273 10.50 15.69 -15.20
C SER A 273 11.85 14.95 -15.29
N LEU A 274 12.95 15.57 -14.82
CA LEU A 274 14.29 14.95 -14.77
C LEU A 274 14.87 14.50 -16.13
N PHE A 275 14.51 15.13 -17.25
CA PHE A 275 14.98 14.75 -18.59
C PHE A 275 16.49 14.89 -18.81
N SER A 276 17.12 15.85 -18.13
CA SER A 276 18.53 16.15 -18.26
C SER A 276 19.38 15.46 -17.20
N THR A 277 20.68 15.28 -17.48
CA THR A 277 21.65 14.84 -16.49
C THR A 277 21.70 15.84 -15.33
N PRO A 278 21.58 15.38 -14.07
CA PRO A 278 21.62 16.27 -12.92
C PRO A 278 22.96 16.99 -12.88
N LYS A 279 22.92 18.32 -12.76
CA LYS A 279 24.10 19.15 -12.50
C LYS A 279 24.18 19.38 -11.00
N PRO A 280 25.37 19.31 -10.38
CA PRO A 280 25.52 19.66 -8.98
C PRO A 280 24.97 21.07 -8.74
N PRO A 281 24.19 21.30 -7.67
CA PRO A 281 23.76 22.64 -7.34
C PRO A 281 25.00 23.51 -7.12
N LYS A 282 24.96 24.75 -7.61
CA LYS A 282 26.00 25.72 -7.26
C LYS A 282 25.81 26.10 -5.80
N VAL A 283 26.65 25.55 -4.93
CA VAL A 283 26.68 25.93 -3.52
C VAL A 283 27.56 27.16 -3.38
N ASP A 284 26.99 28.24 -2.88
CA ASP A 284 27.77 29.40 -2.46
C ASP A 284 28.40 29.11 -1.10
N VAL A 285 29.69 28.72 -1.13
CA VAL A 285 30.47 28.41 0.07
C VAL A 285 30.81 29.66 0.90
N THR A 286 30.71 30.85 0.31
CA THR A 286 31.02 32.13 0.98
C THR A 286 29.83 32.71 1.74
N ARG A 287 28.63 32.16 1.52
CA ARG A 287 27.35 32.64 2.07
C ARG A 287 27.34 32.82 3.59
N PHE A 288 28.15 32.07 4.32
CA PHE A 288 28.18 32.08 5.78
C PHE A 288 29.54 32.49 6.38
N GLU A 289 30.49 32.94 5.55
CA GLU A 289 31.83 33.34 6.03
C GLU A 289 31.78 34.57 6.94
N GLY A 290 30.76 35.41 6.80
CA GLY A 290 30.54 36.60 7.64
C GLY A 290 29.88 36.34 8.99
N GLY A 291 29.49 35.10 9.31
CA GLY A 291 28.88 34.73 10.60
C GLY A 291 27.44 35.24 10.85
N GLU A 292 26.95 36.21 10.08
CA GLU A 292 25.56 36.67 10.14
C GLU A 292 24.69 35.91 9.15
N VAL A 293 23.71 35.16 9.68
CA VAL A 293 22.69 34.48 8.87
C VAL A 293 21.37 35.22 9.04
N ASP A 294 20.91 35.91 8.00
CA ASP A 294 19.55 36.45 7.98
C ASP A 294 18.54 35.30 7.73
N PRO A 295 17.66 34.98 8.71
CA PRO A 295 16.67 33.90 8.56
C PRO A 295 15.70 34.13 7.40
N ALA A 296 15.40 35.38 7.03
CA ALA A 296 14.51 35.67 5.91
C ALA A 296 15.15 35.28 4.56
N SER A 297 16.42 35.62 4.35
CA SER A 297 17.20 35.19 3.16
C SER A 297 17.32 33.67 3.01
N VAL A 298 17.38 32.94 4.13
CA VAL A 298 17.42 31.47 4.12
C VAL A 298 16.07 30.91 3.70
N LYS A 299 14.98 31.45 4.24
CA LYS A 299 13.62 31.03 3.92
C LYS A 299 13.28 31.22 2.43
N GLU A 300 13.63 32.37 1.87
CA GLU A 300 13.44 32.67 0.45
C GLU A 300 14.23 31.70 -0.45
N HIS A 301 15.48 31.41 -0.09
CA HIS A 301 16.32 30.48 -0.85
C HIS A 301 15.85 29.02 -0.77
N MET A 302 15.36 28.60 0.39
CA MET A 302 14.82 27.25 0.59
C MET A 302 13.41 27.08 0.00
N ALA A 303 12.84 28.14 -0.58
CA ALA A 303 11.48 28.15 -1.13
C ALA A 303 10.41 27.70 -0.10
N TYR A 304 10.59 28.09 1.16
CA TYR A 304 9.65 27.86 2.28
C TYR A 304 8.65 28.99 2.46
#